data_AF-A0A419SC96-F1
#
_entry.id   AF-A0A419SC96-F1
#
_cell.length_a   1.000
_cell.length_b   1.000
_cell.length_c   1.000
_cell.angle_alpha   90.00
_cell.angle_beta   90.00
_cell.angle_gamma   90.00
#
_symmetry.space_group_name_H-M   'P 1'
#
loop_
_entity.id
_entity.type
_entity.pdbx_description
1 polymer ?
#
loop_
_entity_poly.entity_id
_entity_poly.type
_entity_poly.pdbx_seq_one_letter_code
_entity_poly.pdbx_strand_id
1 'polypeptide(L)'
;MIFSPQQLETFLAVKIENFAWHKDNIAYSGCTFCVGSNKVAFRKAKVTPKKIGAFVAIWDKSVANKNVPLASQNLDYLLIACEDGVWDGLFVFPKAVLLEKNIISENGNGGKLGFRVYPPWVSPDNAQAIDTQKWQMVYFVDLDKPESNDFFKRIAGNTIWATGNLATHN
;
A
#
# COMPACT_ATOMS: atom_id res chain seq x y z
N MET A 1 13.61 -8.37 0.22
CA MET A 1 12.96 -9.65 -0.15
C MET A 1 11.94 -9.36 -1.25
N ILE A 2 12.07 -10.01 -2.41
CA ILE A 2 11.05 -10.01 -3.46
C ILE A 2 10.12 -11.17 -3.11
N PHE A 3 8.83 -10.92 -2.92
CA PHE A 3 7.87 -11.99 -2.62
C PHE A 3 7.53 -12.76 -3.90
N SER A 4 7.71 -14.07 -3.95
CA SER A 4 7.06 -14.89 -4.97
C SER A 4 5.53 -14.77 -4.85
N PRO A 5 4.75 -15.12 -5.89
CA PRO A 5 3.28 -15.14 -5.79
C PRO A 5 2.78 -15.96 -4.60
N GLN A 6 3.35 -17.15 -4.37
CA GLN A 6 2.98 -18.01 -3.24
C GLN A 6 3.34 -17.38 -1.88
N GLN A 7 4.46 -16.66 -1.82
CA GLN A 7 4.83 -15.91 -0.61
C GLN A 7 3.86 -14.75 -0.36
N LEU A 8 3.34 -14.08 -1.40
CA LEU A 8 2.29 -13.07 -1.25
C LEU A 8 0.96 -13.68 -0.79
N GLU A 9 0.56 -14.82 -1.33
CA GLU A 9 -0.66 -15.50 -0.88
C GLU A 9 -0.58 -15.91 0.59
N THR A 10 0.59 -16.42 0.99
CA THR A 10 0.87 -16.76 2.39
C THR A 10 0.84 -15.52 3.27
N PHE A 11 1.52 -14.45 2.84
CA PHE A 11 1.61 -13.18 3.57
C PHE A 11 0.26 -12.47 3.72
N LEU A 12 -0.61 -12.55 2.72
CA LEU A 12 -1.94 -11.93 2.72
C LEU A 12 -3.04 -12.89 3.21
N ALA A 13 -2.70 -14.15 3.49
CA ALA A 13 -3.65 -15.22 3.82
C ALA A 13 -4.84 -15.33 2.85
N VAL A 14 -4.62 -15.04 1.56
CA VAL A 14 -5.65 -15.04 0.52
C VAL A 14 -5.05 -15.48 -0.82
N LYS A 15 -5.85 -16.17 -1.63
CA LYS A 15 -5.47 -16.54 -3.00
C LYS A 15 -5.38 -15.27 -3.87
N ILE A 16 -4.37 -15.21 -4.73
CA ILE A 16 -4.21 -14.13 -5.71
C ILE A 16 -4.31 -14.66 -7.14
N GLU A 17 -4.80 -13.84 -8.05
CA GLU A 17 -4.96 -14.19 -9.45
C GLU A 17 -4.36 -13.11 -10.36
N ASN A 18 -4.15 -13.40 -11.65
CA ASN A 18 -3.62 -12.42 -12.62
C ASN A 18 -2.31 -11.71 -12.17
N PHE A 19 -1.43 -12.44 -11.50
CA PHE A 19 -0.18 -11.89 -10.99
C PHE A 19 0.75 -11.44 -12.12
N ALA A 20 1.28 -10.22 -12.01
CA ALA A 20 2.28 -9.69 -12.92
C ALA A 20 3.32 -8.85 -12.18
N TRP A 21 4.59 -9.06 -12.50
CA TRP A 21 5.68 -8.22 -12.01
C TRP A 21 5.67 -6.86 -12.70
N HIS A 22 5.78 -5.80 -11.90
CA HIS A 22 6.04 -4.46 -12.39
C HIS A 22 7.54 -4.27 -12.59
N LYS A 23 8.03 -4.63 -13.78
CA LYS A 23 9.48 -4.76 -14.09
C LYS A 23 10.30 -3.52 -13.70
N ASP A 24 9.77 -2.32 -13.91
CA ASP A 24 10.48 -1.08 -13.58
C ASP A 24 10.48 -0.73 -12.08
N ASN A 25 9.71 -1.44 -11.25
CA ASN A 25 9.64 -1.23 -9.79
C ASN A 25 10.00 -2.48 -8.97
N ILE A 26 10.73 -3.45 -9.54
CA ILE A 26 11.20 -4.64 -8.82
C ILE A 26 12.00 -4.26 -7.58
N ALA A 27 12.73 -3.15 -7.60
CA ALA A 27 13.46 -2.65 -6.44
C ALA A 27 12.56 -2.42 -5.21
N TYR A 28 11.27 -2.16 -5.41
CA TYR A 28 10.25 -2.01 -4.36
C TYR A 28 9.26 -3.18 -4.38
N SER A 29 9.69 -4.36 -4.82
CA SER A 29 8.86 -5.56 -4.97
C SER A 29 7.56 -5.29 -5.74
N GLY A 30 7.61 -4.39 -6.74
CA GLY A 30 6.43 -3.92 -7.43
C GLY A 30 5.78 -5.00 -8.26
N CYS A 31 4.52 -5.30 -7.97
CA CYS A 31 3.69 -6.23 -8.73
C CYS A 31 2.22 -5.80 -8.71
N THR A 32 1.42 -6.43 -9.56
CA THR A 32 -0.03 -6.31 -9.58
C THR A 32 -0.65 -7.70 -9.58
N PHE A 33 -1.85 -7.81 -9.01
CA PHE A 33 -2.63 -9.05 -8.98
C PHE A 33 -4.09 -8.72 -8.64
N CYS A 34 -4.94 -9.73 -8.68
CA CYS A 34 -6.32 -9.65 -8.23
C CYS A 34 -6.52 -10.42 -6.92
N VAL A 35 -7.35 -9.87 -6.04
CA VAL A 35 -7.91 -10.57 -4.87
C VAL A 35 -9.43 -10.56 -5.04
N GLY A 36 -10.01 -11.70 -5.40
CA GLY A 36 -11.38 -11.72 -5.91
C GLY A 36 -11.49 -10.83 -7.16
N SER A 37 -12.47 -9.92 -7.18
CA SER A 37 -12.63 -8.95 -8.28
C SER A 37 -11.76 -7.70 -8.15
N ASN A 38 -11.08 -7.50 -7.02
CA ASN A 38 -10.34 -6.27 -6.76
C ASN A 38 -8.95 -6.31 -7.37
N LYS A 39 -8.60 -5.27 -8.14
CA LYS A 39 -7.28 -5.05 -8.73
C LYS A 39 -6.36 -4.40 -7.71
N VAL A 40 -5.23 -5.04 -7.46
CA VAL A 40 -4.26 -4.64 -6.44
C VAL A 40 -2.93 -4.31 -7.09
N ALA A 41 -2.34 -3.18 -6.69
CA ALA A 41 -0.90 -2.96 -6.81
C ALA A 41 -0.24 -3.19 -5.45
N PHE A 42 0.87 -3.90 -5.44
CA PHE A 42 1.66 -4.12 -4.23
C PHE A 42 3.04 -3.48 -4.36
N ARG A 43 3.53 -2.92 -3.26
CA ARG A 43 4.89 -2.39 -3.12
C ARG A 43 5.43 -2.74 -1.74
N LYS A 44 6.76 -2.80 -1.62
CA LYS A 44 7.47 -2.84 -0.34
C LYS A 44 8.18 -1.52 -0.12
N ALA A 45 7.83 -0.81 0.95
CA ALA A 45 8.51 0.41 1.36
C ALA A 45 9.90 0.09 1.93
N LYS A 46 10.78 1.09 1.93
CA LYS A 46 12.16 0.97 2.43
C LYS A 46 12.44 2.03 3.47
N VAL A 47 12.89 1.60 4.63
CA VAL A 47 13.46 2.52 5.63
C VAL A 47 14.71 3.17 5.04
N THR A 48 14.84 4.47 5.24
CA THR A 48 16.00 5.24 4.77
C THR A 48 16.73 5.85 5.97
N PRO A 49 18.07 5.78 6.06
CA PRO A 49 18.80 6.17 7.28
C PRO A 49 18.57 7.61 7.74
N LYS A 50 18.33 8.54 6.81
CA LYS A 50 18.32 9.99 7.10
C LYS A 50 16.93 10.59 7.37
N LYS A 51 15.86 9.82 7.22
CA LYS A 51 14.49 10.37 7.29
C LYS A 51 13.55 9.34 7.92
N ILE A 52 12.77 9.81 8.89
CA ILE A 52 11.72 9.03 9.57
C ILE A 52 10.67 8.56 8.54
N GLY A 53 10.14 7.35 8.79
CA GLY A 53 9.23 6.66 7.89
C GLY A 53 9.96 5.91 6.76
N ALA A 54 9.19 5.12 6.01
CA ALA A 54 9.69 4.33 4.90
C ALA A 54 9.30 4.96 3.56
N PHE A 55 10.23 5.03 2.62
CA PHE A 55 9.97 5.53 1.28
C PHE A 55 9.49 4.42 0.35
N VAL A 56 8.51 4.71 -0.49
CA VAL A 56 7.99 3.79 -1.49
C VAL A 56 7.84 4.50 -2.84
N ALA A 57 8.28 3.83 -3.90
CA ALA A 57 8.06 4.28 -5.27
C ALA A 57 6.74 3.72 -5.83
N ILE A 58 5.97 4.60 -6.48
CA ILE A 58 4.61 4.34 -6.99
C ILE A 58 4.40 4.99 -8.36
N TRP A 59 5.33 4.73 -9.27
CA TRP A 59 5.31 5.23 -10.64
C TRP A 59 5.28 4.08 -11.65
N ASP A 60 4.87 4.35 -12.88
CA ASP A 60 4.97 3.48 -14.05
C ASP A 60 5.78 4.16 -15.15
N LYS A 61 6.11 3.43 -16.21
CA LYS A 61 6.70 4.03 -17.42
C LYS A 61 5.63 4.37 -18.44
N SER A 62 5.66 5.62 -18.90
CA SER A 62 4.91 6.02 -20.08
C SER A 62 5.49 5.39 -21.36
N VAL A 63 4.72 5.44 -22.45
CA VAL A 63 5.17 5.04 -23.80
C VAL A 63 6.43 5.78 -24.27
N ALA A 64 6.68 6.98 -23.73
CA ALA A 64 7.88 7.76 -24.00
C ALA A 64 9.05 7.46 -23.03
N ASN A 65 8.98 6.34 -22.29
CA ASN A 65 9.98 5.90 -21.31
C ASN A 65 10.27 6.92 -20.19
N LYS A 66 9.29 7.79 -19.88
CA LYS A 66 9.33 8.70 -18.71
C LYS A 66 8.57 8.10 -17.54
N ASN A 67 9.09 8.29 -16.32
CA ASN A 67 8.40 7.91 -15.09
C ASN A 67 7.16 8.80 -14.90
N VAL A 68 6.00 8.18 -14.75
CA VAL A 68 4.71 8.83 -14.50
C VAL A 68 4.07 8.22 -13.26
N PRO A 69 3.23 8.94 -12.50
CA PRO A 69 2.54 8.37 -11.35
C PRO A 69 1.69 7.15 -11.74
N LEU A 70 1.55 6.19 -10.81
CA LEU A 70 0.67 5.04 -10.98
C LEU A 70 -0.75 5.49 -11.34
N ALA A 71 -1.36 4.82 -12.32
CA ALA A 71 -2.65 5.20 -12.88
C ALA A 71 -3.84 4.54 -12.14
N SER A 72 -4.93 5.28 -11.95
CA SER A 72 -6.08 4.83 -11.16
C SER A 72 -7.08 3.93 -11.92
N GLN A 73 -6.98 3.80 -13.24
CA GLN A 73 -7.96 3.11 -14.08
C GLN A 73 -8.05 1.60 -13.82
N ASN A 74 -6.97 0.99 -13.33
CA ASN A 74 -6.88 -0.45 -13.06
C ASN A 74 -6.39 -0.74 -11.64
N LEU A 75 -6.84 0.07 -10.69
CA LEU A 75 -6.40 -0.03 -9.29
C LEU A 75 -7.58 0.19 -8.36
N ASP A 76 -7.90 -0.80 -7.53
CA ASP A 76 -8.86 -0.68 -6.43
C ASP A 76 -8.14 -0.44 -5.11
N TYR A 77 -6.99 -1.11 -4.90
CA TYR A 77 -6.16 -0.96 -3.70
C TYR A 77 -4.66 -0.89 -4.00
N LEU A 78 -3.96 -0.05 -3.25
CA LEU A 78 -2.50 -0.07 -3.15
C LEU A 78 -2.10 -0.65 -1.79
N LEU A 79 -1.43 -1.80 -1.83
CA LEU A 79 -0.87 -2.47 -0.66
C LEU A 79 0.61 -2.09 -0.52
N ILE A 80 1.02 -1.64 0.66
CA ILE A 80 2.41 -1.24 0.94
C ILE A 80 2.91 -1.93 2.19
N ALA A 81 3.76 -2.94 2.01
CA ALA A 81 4.40 -3.62 3.11
C ALA A 81 5.51 -2.74 3.69
N CYS A 82 5.60 -2.69 5.02
CA CYS A 82 6.63 -1.98 5.75
C CYS A 82 7.19 -2.88 6.84
N GLU A 83 8.51 -2.85 7.05
CA GLU A 83 9.18 -3.56 8.13
C GLU A 83 10.38 -2.72 8.60
N ASP A 84 10.78 -2.87 9.86
CA ASP A 84 12.03 -2.28 10.40
C ASP A 84 13.00 -3.30 11.01
N GLY A 85 12.70 -4.59 10.84
CA GLY A 85 13.48 -5.71 11.37
C GLY A 85 12.96 -6.26 12.71
N VAL A 86 12.15 -5.48 13.43
CA VAL A 86 11.45 -5.91 14.65
C VAL A 86 9.94 -5.97 14.38
N TRP A 87 9.42 -4.94 13.72
CA TRP A 87 8.01 -4.80 13.41
C TRP A 87 7.79 -4.94 11.91
N ASP A 88 6.65 -5.49 11.55
CA ASP A 88 6.14 -5.47 10.19
C ASP A 88 4.65 -5.14 10.14
N GLY A 89 4.17 -4.86 8.94
CA GLY A 89 2.77 -4.60 8.72
C GLY A 89 2.49 -4.11 7.32
N LEU A 90 1.20 -3.85 7.08
CA LEU A 90 0.70 -3.57 5.75
C LEU A 90 -0.22 -2.36 5.74
N PHE A 91 0.10 -1.36 4.92
CA PHE A 91 -0.88 -0.34 4.58
C PHE A 91 -1.75 -0.82 3.43
N VAL A 92 -3.06 -0.60 3.53
CA VAL A 92 -4.05 -1.00 2.54
C VAL A 92 -4.88 0.21 2.13
N PHE A 93 -4.38 0.95 1.15
CA PHE A 93 -5.02 2.19 0.72
C PHE A 93 -6.04 1.94 -0.40
N PRO A 94 -7.33 2.26 -0.19
CA PRO A 94 -8.31 2.21 -1.27
C PRO A 94 -8.07 3.35 -2.28
N LYS A 95 -8.43 3.10 -3.54
CA LYS A 95 -8.32 4.06 -4.66
C LYS A 95 -8.82 5.46 -4.30
N ALA A 96 -9.98 5.57 -3.66
CA ALA A 96 -10.59 6.86 -3.31
C ALA A 96 -9.66 7.73 -2.45
N VAL A 97 -9.01 7.14 -1.46
CA VAL A 97 -8.09 7.84 -0.55
C VAL A 97 -6.79 8.20 -1.27
N LEU A 98 -6.31 7.33 -2.16
CA LEU A 98 -5.13 7.61 -2.98
C LEU A 98 -5.36 8.80 -3.91
N LEU A 99 -6.57 8.94 -4.46
CA LEU A 99 -6.96 10.10 -5.26
C LEU A 99 -7.08 11.36 -4.38
N GLU A 100 -7.78 11.27 -3.25
CA GLU A 100 -7.96 12.38 -2.30
C GLU A 100 -6.61 12.94 -1.82
N LYS A 101 -5.64 12.07 -1.52
CA LYS A 101 -4.29 12.47 -1.07
C LYS A 101 -3.32 12.76 -2.23
N ASN A 102 -3.81 12.80 -3.47
CA ASN A 102 -3.05 13.06 -4.69
C ASN A 102 -1.80 12.17 -4.81
N ILE A 103 -1.98 10.87 -4.57
CA ILE A 103 -0.92 9.84 -4.59
C ILE A 103 -0.85 9.17 -5.96
N ILE A 104 -1.99 8.80 -6.53
CA ILE A 104 -2.10 8.21 -7.87
C ILE A 104 -2.66 9.23 -8.87
N SER A 105 -2.48 8.99 -10.16
CA SER A 105 -3.01 9.87 -11.21
C SER A 105 -4.44 9.49 -11.62
N GLU A 106 -5.21 10.52 -11.98
CA GLU A 106 -6.54 10.37 -12.58
C GLU A 106 -6.52 10.94 -13.99
N ASN A 107 -6.76 10.07 -14.99
CA ASN A 107 -6.71 10.44 -16.40
C ASN A 107 -5.42 11.19 -16.80
N GLY A 108 -4.29 10.78 -16.22
CA GLY A 108 -2.98 11.38 -16.47
C GLY A 108 -2.68 12.66 -15.69
N ASN A 109 -3.60 13.12 -14.85
CA ASN A 109 -3.41 14.32 -14.04
C ASN A 109 -3.07 13.98 -12.58
N GLY A 110 -2.21 14.79 -11.99
CA GLY A 110 -1.81 14.65 -10.58
C GLY A 110 -0.99 13.39 -10.29
N GLY A 111 -0.98 13.01 -9.01
CA GLY A 111 -0.22 11.88 -8.49
C GLY A 111 1.22 12.21 -8.10
N LYS A 112 1.87 11.24 -7.45
CA LYS A 112 3.28 11.30 -7.03
C LYS A 112 4.03 10.11 -7.60
N LEU A 113 5.33 10.30 -7.83
CA LEU A 113 6.22 9.19 -8.20
C LEU A 113 6.60 8.33 -6.98
N GLY A 114 6.52 8.89 -5.78
CA GLY A 114 6.86 8.21 -4.54
C GLY A 114 6.42 9.03 -3.35
N PHE A 115 6.24 8.36 -2.21
CA PHE A 115 5.88 9.02 -0.96
C PHE A 115 6.43 8.25 0.24
N ARG A 116 6.22 8.80 1.44
CA ARG A 116 6.58 8.15 2.70
C ARG A 116 5.34 7.58 3.38
N VAL A 117 5.51 6.39 3.91
CA VAL A 117 4.57 5.78 4.86
C VAL A 117 5.16 5.81 6.26
N TYR A 118 4.31 6.04 7.26
CA TYR A 118 4.67 6.19 8.66
C TYR A 118 3.92 5.13 9.48
N PRO A 119 4.48 3.92 9.66
CA PRO A 119 3.85 2.88 10.48
C PRO A 119 3.72 3.31 11.96
N PRO A 120 2.89 2.62 12.76
CA PRO A 120 2.62 3.03 14.14
C PRO A 120 3.85 3.08 15.05
N TRP A 121 4.90 2.30 14.75
CA TRP A 121 6.13 2.24 15.54
C TRP A 121 7.11 3.40 15.25
N VAL A 122 6.83 4.29 14.31
CA VAL A 122 7.67 5.48 14.08
C VAL A 122 6.99 6.75 14.60
N SER A 123 7.79 7.69 15.09
CA SER A 123 7.33 8.99 15.59
C SER A 123 7.87 10.13 14.71
N PRO A 124 7.13 10.61 13.71
CA PRO A 124 7.55 11.75 12.89
C PRO A 124 7.65 13.05 13.70
N ASP A 125 8.59 13.91 13.32
CA ASP A 125 9.00 15.11 14.08
C ASP A 125 8.53 16.43 13.44
N ASN A 126 7.95 16.38 12.24
CA ASN A 126 7.47 17.55 11.51
C ASN A 126 5.98 17.46 11.19
N ALA A 127 5.30 18.61 11.15
CA ALA A 127 3.84 18.70 11.03
C ALA A 127 3.28 17.93 9.81
N GLN A 128 3.93 18.05 8.65
CA GLN A 128 3.47 17.36 7.44
C GLN A 128 3.53 15.84 7.58
N ALA A 129 4.60 15.31 8.18
CA ALA A 129 4.76 13.88 8.41
C ALA A 129 3.78 13.37 9.49
N ILE A 130 3.53 14.15 10.55
CA ILE A 130 2.53 13.84 11.57
C ILE A 130 1.14 13.75 10.96
N ASP A 131 0.73 14.74 10.17
CA ASP A 131 -0.58 14.73 9.52
C ASP A 131 -0.69 13.61 8.48
N THR A 132 0.41 13.29 7.81
CA THR A 132 0.49 12.14 6.90
C THR A 132 0.29 10.82 7.65
N GLN A 133 0.95 10.64 8.79
CA GLN A 133 0.79 9.45 9.62
C GLN A 133 -0.65 9.29 10.11
N LYS A 134 -1.29 10.36 10.58
CA LYS A 134 -2.67 10.32 11.10
C LYS A 134 -3.65 9.66 10.13
N TRP A 135 -3.65 10.09 8.86
CA TRP A 135 -4.57 9.49 7.89
C TRP A 135 -4.11 8.10 7.44
N GLN A 136 -2.80 7.83 7.42
CA GLN A 136 -2.28 6.52 7.03
C GLN A 136 -2.61 5.43 8.05
N MET A 137 -2.60 5.73 9.34
CA MET A 137 -2.88 4.77 10.41
C MET A 137 -4.30 4.18 10.32
N VAL A 138 -5.26 4.92 9.76
CA VAL A 138 -6.63 4.42 9.51
C VAL A 138 -6.63 3.21 8.55
N TYR A 139 -5.60 3.09 7.73
CA TYR A 139 -5.45 2.06 6.70
C TYR A 139 -4.30 1.09 7.00
N PHE A 140 -3.82 1.05 8.25
CA PHE A 140 -2.74 0.16 8.66
C PHE A 140 -3.28 -1.13 9.24
N VAL A 141 -2.74 -2.26 8.78
CA VAL A 141 -3.01 -3.60 9.29
C VAL A 141 -1.75 -4.12 9.95
N ASP A 142 -1.89 -4.41 11.24
CA ASP A 142 -0.90 -5.13 12.05
C ASP A 142 -1.03 -6.64 11.77
N LEU A 143 0.02 -7.24 11.22
CA LEU A 143 -0.01 -8.63 10.74
C LEU A 143 0.16 -9.64 11.87
N ASP A 144 0.65 -9.22 13.04
CA ASP A 144 0.76 -10.08 14.22
C ASP A 144 -0.59 -10.31 14.90
N LYS A 145 -1.62 -9.56 14.51
CA LYS A 145 -2.97 -9.68 15.07
C LYS A 145 -3.83 -10.66 14.28
N PRO A 146 -4.58 -11.57 14.94
CA PRO A 146 -5.46 -12.53 14.26
C PRO A 146 -6.52 -11.90 13.34
N GLU A 147 -6.93 -10.67 13.64
CA GLU A 147 -7.93 -9.89 12.89
C GLU A 147 -7.48 -9.53 11.47
N SER A 148 -6.17 -9.56 11.18
CA SER A 148 -5.60 -9.27 9.86
C SER A 148 -6.04 -10.29 8.79
N ASN A 149 -6.22 -11.56 9.15
CA ASN A 149 -6.66 -12.60 8.22
C ASN A 149 -8.10 -12.38 7.73
N ASP A 150 -8.96 -11.85 8.60
CA ASP A 150 -10.34 -11.52 8.23
C ASP A 150 -10.40 -10.29 7.33
N PHE A 151 -9.47 -9.35 7.50
CA PHE A 151 -9.38 -8.15 6.67
C PHE A 151 -9.20 -8.50 5.18
N PHE A 152 -8.26 -9.38 4.84
CA PHE A 152 -7.99 -9.74 3.43
C PHE A 152 -9.11 -10.58 2.81
N LYS A 153 -9.77 -11.44 3.60
CA LYS A 153 -10.97 -12.15 3.16
C LYS A 153 -12.12 -11.20 2.83
N ARG A 154 -12.26 -10.10 3.57
CA ARG A 154 -13.27 -9.05 3.29
C ARG A 154 -12.99 -8.29 2.01
N ILE A 155 -11.71 -8.01 1.71
CA ILE A 155 -11.29 -7.48 0.40
C ILE A 155 -11.68 -8.47 -0.71
N ALA A 156 -11.46 -9.77 -0.52
CA ALA A 156 -11.86 -10.77 -1.52
C ALA A 156 -13.37 -10.86 -1.73
N GLY A 157 -14.16 -10.65 -0.68
CA GLY A 157 -15.62 -10.77 -0.68
C GLY A 157 -16.41 -9.49 -1.03
N ASN A 158 -15.74 -8.39 -1.41
CA ASN A 158 -16.38 -7.08 -1.65
C ASN A 158 -17.28 -6.59 -0.50
N THR A 159 -16.93 -6.90 0.76
CA THR A 159 -17.67 -6.36 1.89
C THR A 159 -17.27 -4.90 2.09
N ILE A 160 -18.20 -3.99 1.82
CA ILE A 160 -17.98 -2.53 1.86
C ILE A 160 -17.56 -2.12 3.29
N TRP A 161 -16.45 -1.37 3.40
CA TRP A 161 -16.09 -0.68 4.64
C TRP A 161 -17.12 0.42 4.89
N ALA A 162 -18.01 0.25 5.87
CA ALA A 162 -18.59 1.40 6.53
C ALA A 162 -17.44 2.07 7.31
N THR A 163 -17.12 3.32 6.97
CA THR A 163 -16.26 4.17 7.80
C THR A 163 -16.96 4.38 9.15
N GLY A 164 -16.71 3.48 10.09
CA GLY A 164 -17.30 3.54 11.42
C GLY A 164 -16.50 2.69 12.40
N ASN A 165 -15.79 3.38 13.30
CA ASN A 165 -15.11 2.86 14.48
C ASN A 165 -13.90 1.92 14.28
N LEU A 166 -12.75 2.52 14.00
CA LEU A 166 -11.47 2.08 14.58
C LEU A 166 -10.88 3.18 15.48
N ALA A 167 -11.74 3.75 16.33
CA ALA A 167 -11.33 4.58 17.45
C ALA A 167 -12.28 4.26 18.61
N THR A 168 -11.94 3.25 19.40
CA THR A 168 -12.04 3.21 20.86
C THR A 168 -11.56 1.85 21.33
N HIS A 169 -10.32 1.77 21.78
CA HIS A 169 -10.01 0.95 22.94
C HIS A 169 -9.24 1.82 23.92
N ASN A 170 -9.77 1.82 25.15
CA ASN A 170 -9.37 2.61 26.31
C ASN A 170 -7.89 2.51 26.64
#